data_AF-A0A383W7N1-F1
#
_entry.id   AF-A0A383W7N1-F1
#
_cell.length_a   1.000
_cell.length_b   1.000
_cell.length_c   1.000
_cell.angle_alpha   90.00
_cell.angle_beta   90.00
_cell.angle_gamma   90.00
#
_symmetry.space_group_name_H-M   'P 1'
#
loop_
_entity.id
_entity.type
_entity.pdbx_description
1 polymer ?
#
loop_
_entity_poly.entity_id
_entity_poly.type
_entity_poly.pdbx_seq_one_letter_code
_entity_poly.pdbx_strand_id
1 'polypeptide(L)'
;MQVLGPHRFNPDIPIPAEATAIHGITDADVATCPKFGDAAAVEYMHFMQDCDLHGFNARRFDVLLIRTEFKRVGILNFPPLETAVVDSFKLFCLQERRDLTAAVEFYCGRSHEGAAHSALADAKASLEVLQGQLRHYPALPRDVAGLAALCAGQDITADGKFQWRGEVPVVAFGRHAGVPLAVMIEQHQDYLRWMSLQVGVFHDMLDNIT
;
A
#
# COMPACT_ATOMS: atom_id res chain seq x y z
N MET A 1 -28.76 -12.72 -7.34
CA MET A 1 -27.68 -12.05 -6.60
C MET A 1 -27.76 -12.53 -5.17
N GLN A 2 -26.85 -13.42 -4.78
CA GLN A 2 -26.70 -13.77 -3.36
C GLN A 2 -25.90 -12.64 -2.69
N VAL A 3 -26.29 -12.27 -1.48
CA VAL A 3 -25.59 -11.25 -0.69
C VAL A 3 -25.19 -11.90 0.61
N LEU A 4 -23.89 -12.13 0.79
CA LEU A 4 -23.33 -12.43 2.10
C LEU A 4 -23.18 -11.08 2.84
N GLY A 5 -23.74 -10.99 4.05
CA GLY A 5 -23.70 -9.75 4.84
C GLY A 5 -22.29 -9.43 5.36
N PRO A 6 -22.13 -8.36 6.16
CA PRO A 6 -20.88 -8.15 6.86
C PRO A 6 -20.69 -9.23 7.94
N HIS A 7 -19.66 -10.05 7.82
CA HIS A 7 -19.25 -11.00 8.85
C HIS A 7 -17.93 -10.55 9.48
N ARG A 8 -17.81 -10.77 10.78
CA ARG A 8 -16.56 -10.59 11.53
C ARG A 8 -15.99 -11.96 11.87
N PHE A 9 -14.66 -12.03 11.88
CA PHE A 9 -13.92 -13.23 12.24
C PHE A 9 -12.98 -12.94 13.39
N ASN A 10 -12.82 -13.92 14.27
CA ASN A 10 -11.75 -13.91 15.26
C ASN A 10 -10.42 -14.26 14.55
N PRO A 11 -9.41 -13.38 14.58
CA PRO A 11 -8.15 -13.58 13.87
C PRO A 11 -7.14 -14.49 14.59
N ASP A 12 -7.48 -15.04 15.76
CA ASP A 12 -6.61 -15.87 16.61
C ASP A 12 -5.36 -15.18 17.16
N ILE A 13 -5.24 -13.87 16.95
CA ILE A 13 -4.16 -13.03 17.46
C ILE A 13 -4.74 -11.73 18.01
N PRO A 14 -4.06 -11.06 18.96
CA PRO A 14 -4.48 -9.73 19.41
C PRO A 14 -4.53 -8.74 18.25
N ILE A 15 -5.60 -7.95 18.18
CA ILE A 15 -5.74 -6.90 17.17
C ILE A 15 -4.78 -5.74 17.51
N PRO A 16 -3.89 -5.33 16.58
CA PRO A 16 -2.97 -4.21 16.81
C PRO A 16 -3.72 -2.91 17.16
N ALA A 17 -3.19 -2.12 18.10
CA ALA A 17 -3.83 -0.89 18.56
C ALA A 17 -4.05 0.14 17.44
N GLU A 18 -3.13 0.20 16.46
CA GLU A 18 -3.25 1.06 15.28
C GLU A 18 -4.42 0.66 14.39
N ALA A 19 -4.64 -0.66 14.22
CA ALA A 19 -5.77 -1.18 13.47
C ALA A 19 -7.07 -0.80 14.20
N THR A 20 -7.14 -1.04 15.51
CA THR A 20 -8.25 -0.62 16.38
C THR A 20 -8.55 0.87 16.27
N ALA A 21 -7.53 1.73 16.25
CA ALA A 21 -7.70 3.18 16.11
C ALA A 21 -8.30 3.58 14.75
N ILE A 22 -8.02 2.84 13.69
CA ILE A 22 -8.53 3.11 12.33
C ILE A 22 -9.96 2.58 12.17
N HIS A 23 -10.21 1.32 12.57
CA HIS A 23 -11.46 0.62 12.26
C HIS A 23 -12.45 0.51 13.42
N GLY A 24 -12.04 0.83 14.65
CA GLY A 24 -12.88 0.78 15.84
C GLY A 24 -13.21 -0.63 16.38
N ILE A 25 -12.86 -1.69 15.65
CA ILE A 25 -13.01 -3.09 16.09
C ILE A 25 -11.96 -3.43 17.15
N THR A 26 -12.39 -3.97 18.29
CA THR A 26 -11.54 -4.41 19.39
C THR A 26 -11.49 -5.95 19.49
N ASP A 27 -10.54 -6.49 20.26
CA ASP A 27 -10.52 -7.93 20.56
C ASP A 27 -11.83 -8.43 21.17
N ALA A 28 -12.47 -7.59 22.00
CA ALA A 28 -13.75 -7.92 22.62
C ALA A 28 -14.89 -8.05 21.60
N ASP A 29 -14.87 -7.26 20.52
CA ASP A 29 -15.89 -7.28 19.48
C ASP A 29 -15.88 -8.56 18.63
N VAL A 30 -14.75 -9.27 18.60
CA VAL A 30 -14.57 -10.49 17.79
C VAL A 30 -14.31 -11.74 18.63
N ALA A 31 -14.27 -11.61 19.97
CA ALA A 31 -13.96 -12.71 20.87
C ALA A 31 -14.89 -13.92 20.70
N THR A 32 -16.17 -13.67 20.42
CA THR A 32 -17.20 -14.71 20.20
C THR A 32 -17.49 -14.97 18.72
N CYS A 33 -16.83 -14.26 17.81
CA CYS A 33 -16.97 -14.48 16.38
C CYS A 33 -16.30 -15.81 15.98
N PRO A 34 -16.80 -16.47 14.92
CA PRO A 34 -16.15 -17.66 14.39
C PRO A 34 -14.74 -17.32 13.87
N LYS A 35 -13.87 -18.32 13.81
CA LYS A 35 -12.61 -18.19 13.09
C LYS A 35 -12.88 -18.36 11.61
N PHE A 36 -12.01 -17.79 10.77
CA PHE A 36 -12.14 -17.97 9.32
C PHE A 36 -12.08 -19.45 8.91
N GLY A 37 -11.20 -20.23 9.56
CA GLY A 37 -11.00 -21.66 9.29
C GLY A 37 -12.07 -22.61 9.80
N ASP A 38 -13.12 -22.10 10.45
CA ASP A 38 -14.30 -22.91 10.77
C ASP A 38 -15.14 -23.13 9.48
N ALA A 39 -16.46 -23.31 9.61
CA ALA A 39 -17.34 -23.50 8.45
C ALA A 39 -17.35 -22.31 7.46
N ALA A 40 -16.87 -21.14 7.88
CA ALA A 40 -16.90 -19.92 7.08
C ALA A 40 -16.05 -20.02 5.80
N ALA A 41 -14.85 -20.60 5.85
CA ALA A 41 -14.02 -20.74 4.65
C ALA A 41 -14.75 -21.50 3.53
N VAL A 42 -15.45 -22.59 3.87
CA VAL A 42 -16.20 -23.39 2.88
C VAL A 42 -17.40 -22.61 2.34
N GLU A 43 -18.13 -21.89 3.19
CA GLU A 43 -19.25 -21.04 2.77
C GLU A 43 -18.80 -19.95 1.80
N TYR A 44 -17.73 -19.22 2.15
CA TYR A 44 -17.15 -18.18 1.30
C TYR A 44 -16.57 -18.75 0.00
N MET A 45 -15.96 -19.93 0.05
CA MET A 45 -15.46 -20.60 -1.15
C MET A 45 -16.61 -20.87 -2.12
N HIS A 46 -17.72 -21.46 -1.65
CA HIS A 46 -18.89 -21.71 -2.48
C HIS A 46 -19.53 -20.42 -3.00
N PHE A 47 -19.61 -19.39 -2.14
CA PHE A 47 -20.17 -18.10 -2.53
C PHE A 47 -19.34 -17.41 -3.62
N MET A 48 -18.01 -17.50 -3.54
CA MET A 48 -17.08 -16.86 -4.47
C MET A 48 -16.72 -17.72 -5.68
N GLN A 49 -17.12 -19.00 -5.68
CA GLN A 49 -16.83 -19.91 -6.78
C GLN A 49 -17.46 -19.38 -8.08
N ASP A 50 -16.70 -19.46 -9.17
CA ASP A 50 -17.10 -19.00 -10.50
C ASP A 50 -17.51 -17.52 -10.58
N CYS A 51 -17.09 -16.71 -9.61
CA CYS A 51 -17.35 -15.27 -9.57
C CYS A 51 -16.12 -14.45 -9.99
N ASP A 52 -16.36 -13.33 -10.68
CA ASP A 52 -15.39 -12.26 -10.85
C ASP A 52 -15.33 -11.38 -9.59
N LEU A 53 -14.17 -10.75 -9.35
CA LEU A 53 -13.97 -9.89 -8.19
C LEU A 53 -13.93 -8.42 -8.60
N HIS A 54 -14.51 -7.58 -7.75
CA HIS A 54 -14.48 -6.13 -7.88
C HIS A 54 -14.12 -5.48 -6.55
N GLY A 55 -13.33 -4.41 -6.59
CA GLY A 55 -13.06 -3.58 -5.42
C GLY A 55 -12.12 -2.42 -5.71
N PHE A 56 -11.75 -1.66 -4.68
CA PHE A 56 -10.86 -0.51 -4.79
C PHE A 56 -9.49 -0.87 -4.25
N ASN A 57 -8.46 -0.90 -5.11
CA ASN A 57 -7.13 -1.44 -4.79
C ASN A 57 -7.15 -2.95 -4.46
N ALA A 58 -8.18 -3.66 -4.96
CA ALA A 58 -8.46 -5.06 -4.65
C ALA A 58 -7.32 -6.00 -5.03
N ARG A 59 -6.62 -5.74 -6.13
CA ARG A 59 -5.52 -6.62 -6.57
C ARG A 59 -4.34 -6.61 -5.59
N ARG A 60 -4.06 -5.46 -4.98
CA ARG A 60 -2.91 -5.28 -4.08
C ARG A 60 -3.26 -5.55 -2.61
N PHE A 61 -4.54 -5.59 -2.26
CA PHE A 61 -4.98 -5.75 -0.89
C PHE A 61 -5.95 -6.94 -0.74
N ASP A 62 -7.22 -6.76 -1.10
CA ASP A 62 -8.30 -7.72 -0.79
C ASP A 62 -8.03 -9.13 -1.33
N VAL A 63 -7.59 -9.24 -2.60
CA VAL A 63 -7.30 -10.55 -3.22
C VAL A 63 -6.13 -11.26 -2.52
N LEU A 64 -5.11 -10.51 -2.08
CA LEU A 64 -3.98 -11.08 -1.35
C LEU A 64 -4.38 -11.52 0.06
N LEU A 65 -5.20 -10.72 0.74
CA LEU A 65 -5.76 -11.05 2.04
C LEU A 65 -6.58 -12.35 1.95
N ILE A 66 -7.55 -12.40 1.03
CA ILE A 66 -8.41 -13.57 0.81
C ILE A 66 -7.55 -14.82 0.54
N ARG A 67 -6.59 -14.75 -0.38
CA ARG A 67 -5.69 -15.88 -0.66
C ARG A 67 -4.90 -16.33 0.55
N THR A 68 -4.44 -15.39 1.37
CA THR A 68 -3.68 -15.68 2.58
C THR A 68 -4.56 -16.41 3.59
N GLU A 69 -5.78 -15.94 3.82
CA GLU A 69 -6.72 -16.56 4.76
C GLU A 69 -7.17 -17.96 4.30
N PHE A 70 -7.46 -18.14 3.00
CA PHE A 70 -7.73 -19.48 2.44
C PHE A 70 -6.52 -20.42 2.57
N LYS A 71 -5.31 -19.90 2.34
CA LYS A 71 -4.08 -20.68 2.51
C LYS A 71 -3.86 -21.11 3.96
N ARG A 72 -4.19 -20.28 4.96
CA ARG A 72 -4.07 -20.62 6.40
C ARG A 72 -4.89 -21.84 6.77
N VAL A 73 -6.00 -22.08 6.07
CA VAL A 73 -6.96 -23.16 6.36
C VAL A 73 -6.78 -24.35 5.42
N GLY A 74 -5.66 -24.39 4.67
CA GLY A 74 -5.30 -25.51 3.81
C GLY A 74 -5.87 -25.46 2.38
N ILE A 75 -6.63 -24.42 2.03
CA ILE A 75 -7.18 -24.23 0.69
C ILE A 75 -6.16 -23.43 -0.14
N LEU A 76 -5.46 -24.12 -1.03
CA LEU A 76 -4.44 -23.51 -1.88
C LEU A 76 -5.06 -22.95 -3.16
N ASN A 77 -4.52 -21.83 -3.64
CA ASN A 77 -4.88 -21.22 -4.93
C ASN A 77 -6.34 -20.76 -5.06
N PHE A 78 -6.96 -20.32 -3.96
CA PHE A 78 -8.30 -19.72 -3.99
C PHE A 78 -8.27 -18.23 -3.58
N PRO A 79 -8.92 -17.32 -4.32
CA PRO A 79 -9.50 -17.53 -5.65
C PRO A 79 -8.40 -17.89 -6.68
N PRO A 80 -8.76 -18.62 -7.76
CA PRO A 80 -7.84 -18.98 -8.83
C PRO A 80 -7.04 -17.80 -9.40
N LEU A 81 -5.92 -18.08 -10.03
CA LEU A 81 -5.05 -17.03 -10.60
C LEU A 81 -5.74 -16.33 -11.79
N GLU A 82 -6.57 -17.07 -12.50
CA GLU A 82 -7.34 -16.68 -13.67
C GLU A 82 -8.61 -15.89 -13.35
N THR A 83 -9.02 -15.80 -12.08
CA THR A 83 -10.21 -15.02 -11.68
C THR A 83 -10.07 -13.58 -12.16
N ALA A 84 -11.08 -13.07 -12.88
CA ALA A 84 -11.05 -11.70 -13.34
C ALA A 84 -11.20 -10.77 -12.12
N VAL A 85 -10.36 -9.74 -12.07
CA VAL A 85 -10.39 -8.73 -11.00
C VAL A 85 -10.49 -7.35 -11.63
N VAL A 86 -11.62 -6.69 -11.41
CA VAL A 86 -11.88 -5.30 -11.78
C VAL A 86 -11.47 -4.42 -10.60
N ASP A 87 -10.37 -3.68 -10.76
CA ASP A 87 -9.83 -2.82 -9.71
C ASP A 87 -10.11 -1.36 -10.02
N SER A 88 -11.06 -0.77 -9.29
CA SER A 88 -11.48 0.62 -9.47
C SER A 88 -10.33 1.61 -9.21
N PHE A 89 -9.38 1.31 -8.33
CA PHE A 89 -8.22 2.18 -8.12
C PHE A 89 -7.32 2.17 -9.34
N LYS A 90 -7.09 0.99 -9.93
CA LYS A 90 -6.30 0.90 -11.17
C LYS A 90 -6.98 1.64 -12.31
N LEU A 91 -8.30 1.51 -12.44
CA LEU A 91 -9.08 2.25 -13.44
C LEU A 91 -8.99 3.76 -13.21
N PHE A 92 -9.12 4.22 -11.96
CA PHE A 92 -8.94 5.62 -11.61
C PHE A 92 -7.54 6.13 -11.98
N CYS A 93 -6.46 5.40 -11.67
CA CYS A 93 -5.10 5.77 -12.08
C CYS A 93 -4.90 5.81 -13.61
N LEU A 94 -5.69 5.05 -14.37
CA LEU A 94 -5.60 4.99 -15.84
C LEU A 94 -6.34 6.16 -16.49
N GLN A 95 -7.45 6.60 -15.90
CA GLN A 95 -8.28 7.68 -16.42
C GLN A 95 -7.81 9.05 -15.93
N GLU A 96 -7.40 9.14 -14.66
CA GLU A 96 -6.95 10.39 -14.05
C GLU A 96 -5.46 10.60 -14.26
N ARG A 97 -5.12 11.73 -14.88
CA ARG A 97 -3.73 12.16 -15.06
C ARG A 97 -3.14 12.55 -13.70
N ARG A 98 -2.01 11.95 -13.36
CA ARG A 98 -1.25 12.22 -12.12
C ARG A 98 0.02 13.01 -12.43
N ASP A 99 -0.15 14.10 -13.16
CA ASP A 99 0.93 15.01 -13.54
C ASP A 99 0.69 16.42 -12.97
N LEU A 100 1.70 17.28 -13.09
CA LEU A 100 1.62 18.65 -12.59
C LEU A 100 0.50 19.43 -13.28
N THR A 101 0.25 19.19 -14.57
CA THR A 101 -0.80 19.87 -15.32
C THR A 101 -2.18 19.59 -14.72
N ALA A 102 -2.51 18.31 -14.49
CA ALA A 102 -3.75 17.91 -13.86
C ALA A 102 -3.88 18.43 -12.43
N ALA A 103 -2.77 18.48 -11.67
CA ALA A 103 -2.77 19.05 -10.34
C ALA A 103 -3.04 20.57 -10.35
N VAL A 104 -2.47 21.32 -11.29
CA VAL A 104 -2.71 22.76 -11.46
C VAL A 104 -4.16 23.00 -11.88
N GLU A 105 -4.70 22.20 -12.80
CA GLU A 105 -6.10 22.30 -13.21
C GLU A 105 -7.04 22.08 -12.02
N PHE A 106 -6.80 21.02 -11.25
CA PHE A 106 -7.65 20.66 -10.10
C PHE A 106 -7.56 21.65 -8.93
N TYR A 107 -6.35 22.02 -8.50
CA TYR A 107 -6.15 22.84 -7.29
C TYR A 107 -6.09 24.35 -7.56
N CYS A 108 -5.76 24.76 -8.78
CA CYS A 108 -5.60 26.17 -9.15
C CYS A 108 -6.65 26.64 -10.16
N GLY A 109 -7.44 25.74 -10.76
CA GLY A 109 -8.56 26.09 -11.65
C GLY A 109 -8.12 26.70 -12.98
N ARG A 110 -6.90 26.39 -13.45
CA ARG A 110 -6.31 26.96 -14.68
C ARG A 110 -5.51 25.92 -15.46
N SER A 111 -5.38 26.12 -16.78
CA SER A 111 -4.49 25.30 -17.62
C SER A 111 -3.01 25.57 -17.31
N HIS A 112 -2.18 24.55 -17.53
CA HIS A 112 -0.72 24.57 -17.36
C HIS A 112 -0.02 24.07 -18.63
N GLU A 113 -0.31 24.70 -19.77
CA GLU A 113 0.23 24.29 -21.08
C GLU A 113 1.23 25.30 -21.69
N GLY A 114 1.06 26.61 -21.46
CA GLY A 114 1.82 27.65 -22.19
C GLY A 114 3.19 28.04 -21.63
N ALA A 115 3.51 27.65 -20.38
CA ALA A 115 4.79 27.95 -19.71
C ALA A 115 5.41 26.72 -19.02
N ALA A 116 4.72 25.58 -19.07
CA ALA A 116 5.25 24.30 -18.63
C ALA A 116 6.52 23.97 -19.43
N HIS A 117 7.47 23.27 -18.82
CA HIS A 117 8.79 22.89 -19.36
C HIS A 117 9.95 23.86 -19.12
N SER A 118 9.74 24.97 -18.41
CA SER A 118 10.87 25.66 -17.75
C SER A 118 10.90 25.30 -16.27
N ALA A 119 12.08 24.96 -15.75
CA ALA A 119 12.23 24.55 -14.35
C ALA A 119 11.64 25.56 -13.35
N LEU A 120 11.73 26.87 -13.66
CA LEU A 120 11.15 27.92 -12.82
C LEU A 120 9.62 27.96 -12.88
N ALA A 121 9.03 27.75 -14.06
CA ALA A 121 7.58 27.71 -14.20
C ALA A 121 6.99 26.47 -13.52
N ASP A 122 7.64 25.32 -13.66
CA ASP A 122 7.23 24.07 -13.01
C ASP A 122 7.35 24.22 -11.48
N ALA A 123 8.45 24.79 -10.96
CA ALA A 123 8.61 25.04 -9.53
C ALA A 123 7.54 25.98 -8.96
N LYS A 124 7.20 27.06 -9.68
CA LYS A 124 6.11 27.97 -9.28
C LYS A 124 4.75 27.28 -9.31
N ALA A 125 4.48 26.50 -10.35
CA ALA A 125 3.24 25.73 -10.46
C ALA A 125 3.13 24.68 -9.34
N SER A 126 4.21 23.98 -9.00
CA SER A 126 4.25 23.07 -7.86
C SER A 126 3.96 23.79 -6.53
N LEU A 127 4.51 24.99 -6.33
CA LEU A 127 4.20 25.79 -5.15
C LEU A 127 2.73 26.23 -5.10
N GLU A 128 2.17 26.66 -6.23
CA GLU A 128 0.75 27.03 -6.33
C GLU A 128 -0.18 25.84 -6.07
N VAL A 129 0.20 24.65 -6.55
CA VAL A 129 -0.48 23.39 -6.25
C VAL A 129 -0.45 23.11 -4.75
N LEU A 130 0.72 23.21 -4.10
CA LEU A 130 0.82 23.05 -2.64
C LEU A 130 -0.08 24.04 -1.90
N GLN A 131 -0.08 25.31 -2.31
CA GLN A 131 -0.98 26.31 -1.72
C GLN A 131 -2.46 25.96 -1.94
N GLY A 132 -2.80 25.41 -3.11
CA GLY A 132 -4.15 24.92 -3.41
C GLY A 132 -4.54 23.71 -2.57
N GLN A 133 -3.66 22.72 -2.41
CA GLN A 133 -3.83 21.58 -1.50
C GLN A 133 -4.06 22.07 -0.06
N LEU A 134 -3.25 23.02 0.41
CA LEU A 134 -3.40 23.62 1.73
C LEU A 134 -4.77 24.31 1.90
N ARG A 135 -5.32 24.96 0.87
CA ARG A 135 -6.68 25.52 0.92
C ARG A 135 -7.75 24.43 0.91
N HIS A 136 -7.54 23.39 0.10
CA HIS A 136 -8.52 22.32 -0.11
C HIS A 136 -8.59 21.35 1.08
N TYR A 137 -7.48 21.13 1.78
CA TYR A 137 -7.38 20.21 2.92
C TYR A 137 -7.04 20.96 4.22
N PRO A 138 -8.04 21.35 5.02
CA PRO A 138 -7.83 22.05 6.29
C PRO A 138 -6.93 21.30 7.27
N ALA A 139 -6.99 19.95 7.26
CA ALA A 139 -6.28 19.06 8.17
C ALA A 139 -4.76 18.93 7.91
N LEU A 140 -4.24 19.43 6.78
CA LEU A 140 -2.81 19.42 6.53
C LEU A 140 -2.06 20.36 7.49
N PRO A 141 -0.87 19.97 7.99
CA PRO A 141 0.01 20.85 8.73
C PRO A 141 0.30 22.15 7.98
N ARG A 142 0.54 23.23 8.72
CA ARG A 142 0.77 24.58 8.17
C ARG A 142 2.23 25.02 8.23
N ASP A 143 3.06 24.21 8.84
CA ASP A 143 4.50 24.37 8.91
C ASP A 143 5.20 23.35 8.02
N VAL A 144 6.41 23.71 7.58
CA VAL A 144 7.22 22.88 6.67
C VAL A 144 7.58 21.54 7.31
N ALA A 145 7.85 21.52 8.62
CA ALA A 145 8.27 20.29 9.31
C ALA A 145 7.13 19.26 9.33
N GLY A 146 5.90 19.68 9.67
CA GLY A 146 4.73 18.81 9.65
C GLY A 146 4.39 18.30 8.24
N LEU A 147 4.47 19.16 7.23
CA LEU A 147 4.28 18.74 5.83
C LEU A 147 5.36 17.75 5.38
N ALA A 148 6.63 18.02 5.69
CA ALA A 148 7.75 17.15 5.38
C ALA A 148 7.62 15.79 6.08
N ALA A 149 7.14 15.76 7.33
CA ALA A 149 6.91 14.51 8.06
C ALA A 149 5.83 13.63 7.39
N LEU A 150 4.81 14.22 6.76
CA LEU A 150 3.81 13.46 5.98
C LEU A 150 4.38 12.91 4.67
N CYS A 151 5.37 13.59 4.11
CA CYS A 151 6.07 13.16 2.90
C CYS A 151 7.23 12.21 3.18
N ALA A 152 7.71 12.16 4.42
CA ALA A 152 8.81 11.32 4.82
C ALA A 152 8.42 9.85 4.60
N GLY A 153 9.06 9.22 3.62
CA GLY A 153 8.99 7.78 3.43
C GLY A 153 9.69 7.07 4.58
N GLN A 154 9.39 5.80 4.73
CA GLN A 154 10.18 4.90 5.58
C GLN A 154 11.52 4.53 4.92
N ASP A 155 11.86 5.12 3.78
CA ASP A 155 12.96 4.70 2.91
C ASP A 155 14.33 4.88 3.58
N ILE A 156 15.08 3.78 3.66
CA ILE A 156 16.49 3.71 4.06
C ILE A 156 17.40 4.05 2.88
N THR A 157 17.00 3.67 1.67
CA THR A 157 17.73 3.96 0.43
C THR A 157 16.96 4.92 -0.47
N ALA A 158 17.67 5.76 -1.21
CA ALA A 158 17.07 6.76 -2.10
C ALA A 158 16.17 6.14 -3.19
N ASP A 159 16.42 4.88 -3.55
CA ASP A 159 15.59 4.12 -4.50
C ASP A 159 14.39 3.42 -3.85
N GLY A 160 14.19 3.61 -2.54
CA GLY A 160 13.08 3.07 -1.76
C GLY A 160 13.06 1.55 -1.65
N LYS A 161 14.18 0.87 -1.96
CA LYS A 161 14.26 -0.60 -1.93
C LYS A 161 14.41 -1.16 -0.53
N PHE A 162 14.96 -0.39 0.39
CA PHE A 162 14.97 -0.71 1.82
C PHE A 162 14.17 0.35 2.57
N GLN A 163 13.37 -0.10 3.54
CA GLN A 163 12.51 0.76 4.35
C GLN A 163 12.56 0.35 5.83
N TRP A 164 12.36 1.30 6.74
CA TRP A 164 12.12 1.08 8.15
C TRP A 164 10.68 0.63 8.38
N ARG A 165 10.47 -0.50 9.05
CA ARG A 165 9.18 -0.85 9.66
C ARG A 165 9.33 -0.81 11.17
N GLY A 166 8.93 0.30 11.77
CA GLY A 166 9.35 0.63 13.13
C GLY A 166 10.87 0.76 13.17
N GLU A 167 11.53 0.00 14.04
CA GLU A 167 12.99 -0.05 14.15
C GLU A 167 13.63 -1.15 13.29
N VAL A 168 12.86 -1.88 12.48
CA VAL A 168 13.37 -3.01 11.69
C VAL A 168 13.55 -2.61 10.22
N PRO A 169 14.77 -2.69 9.67
CA PRO A 169 14.98 -2.47 8.24
C PRO A 169 14.47 -3.67 7.45
N VAL A 170 13.66 -3.42 6.42
CA VAL A 170 13.06 -4.45 5.55
C VAL A 170 13.29 -4.15 4.08
N VAL A 171 13.24 -5.19 3.24
CA VAL A 171 13.15 -5.02 1.79
C VAL A 171 11.75 -4.51 1.43
N ALA A 172 11.62 -3.46 0.64
CA ALA A 172 10.34 -2.83 0.33
C ALA A 172 9.73 -3.29 -1.02
N PHE A 173 10.44 -4.15 -1.77
CA PHE A 173 10.06 -4.50 -3.15
C PHE A 173 10.41 -5.95 -3.52
N GLY A 174 9.86 -6.39 -4.65
CA GLY A 174 10.17 -7.71 -5.23
C GLY A 174 9.62 -8.88 -4.42
N ARG A 175 10.12 -10.08 -4.70
CA ARG A 175 9.63 -11.34 -4.09
C ARG A 175 9.86 -11.43 -2.57
N HIS A 176 10.74 -10.58 -2.04
CA HIS A 176 11.14 -10.53 -0.63
C HIS A 176 10.61 -9.27 0.07
N ALA A 177 9.63 -8.57 -0.51
CA ALA A 177 9.03 -7.40 0.12
C ALA A 177 8.49 -7.73 1.53
N GLY A 178 8.82 -6.89 2.51
CA GLY A 178 8.49 -7.04 3.93
C GLY A 178 9.45 -7.93 4.72
N VAL A 179 10.41 -8.61 4.08
CA VAL A 179 11.38 -9.47 4.79
C VAL A 179 12.43 -8.60 5.50
N PRO A 180 12.72 -8.86 6.79
CA PRO A 180 13.78 -8.16 7.50
C PRO A 180 15.14 -8.33 6.84
N LEU A 181 15.92 -7.25 6.80
CA LEU A 181 17.24 -7.25 6.20
C LEU A 181 18.18 -8.28 6.87
N ALA A 182 18.06 -8.47 8.18
CA ALA A 182 18.81 -9.51 8.90
C ALA A 182 18.56 -10.91 8.33
N VAL A 183 17.29 -11.25 8.05
CA VAL A 183 16.91 -12.53 7.43
C VAL A 183 17.45 -12.62 6.00
N MET A 184 17.45 -11.52 5.26
CA MET A 184 18.04 -11.47 3.92
C MET A 184 19.54 -11.76 3.92
N ILE A 185 20.27 -11.20 4.90
CA ILE A 185 21.71 -11.43 5.08
C ILE A 185 21.98 -12.88 5.46
N GLU A 186 21.13 -13.51 6.26
CA GLU A 186 21.33 -14.90 6.68
C GLU A 186 20.96 -15.91 5.58
N GLN A 187 19.84 -15.69 4.89
CA GLN A 187 19.18 -16.75 4.11
C GLN A 187 19.14 -16.46 2.60
N HIS A 188 19.36 -15.22 2.18
CA HIS A 188 19.16 -14.78 0.80
C HIS A 188 20.29 -13.89 0.27
N GLN A 189 21.54 -14.22 0.64
CA GLN A 189 22.72 -13.45 0.23
C GLN A 189 22.88 -13.30 -1.28
N ASP A 190 22.52 -14.33 -2.06
CA ASP A 190 22.56 -14.26 -3.53
C ASP A 190 21.64 -13.19 -4.09
N TYR A 191 20.49 -12.95 -3.44
CA TYR A 191 19.55 -11.92 -3.83
C TYR A 191 20.11 -10.53 -3.52
N LEU A 192 20.72 -10.35 -2.33
CA LEU A 192 21.40 -9.11 -1.99
C LEU A 192 22.59 -8.83 -2.93
N ARG A 193 23.32 -9.88 -3.33
CA ARG A 193 24.42 -9.76 -4.29
C ARG A 193 23.93 -9.42 -5.69
N TRP A 194 22.83 -10.00 -6.15
CA TRP A 194 22.19 -9.57 -7.40
C TRP A 194 21.75 -8.10 -7.33
N MET A 195 21.18 -7.69 -6.19
CA MET A 195 20.80 -6.29 -5.96
C MET A 195 22.02 -5.36 -5.98
N SER A 196 23.16 -5.76 -5.42
CA SER A 196 24.38 -4.94 -5.40
C SER A 196 25.03 -4.77 -6.77
N LEU A 197 24.74 -5.66 -7.71
CA LEU A 197 25.18 -5.54 -9.11
C LEU A 197 24.27 -4.61 -9.93
N GLN A 198 23.12 -4.22 -9.40
CA GLN A 198 22.28 -3.19 -10.00
C GLN A 198 22.80 -1.82 -9.52
N VAL A 199 23.20 -0.97 -10.48
CA VAL A 199 23.76 0.35 -10.19
C VAL A 199 22.79 1.15 -9.30
N GLY A 200 23.27 1.63 -8.15
CA GLY A 200 22.56 2.56 -7.25
C GLY A 200 22.06 2.02 -5.91
N VAL A 201 22.19 0.71 -5.60
CA VAL A 201 21.51 0.13 -4.42
C VAL A 201 22.33 0.17 -3.12
N PHE A 202 23.67 0.13 -3.20
CA PHE A 202 24.53 -0.07 -2.01
C PHE A 202 25.58 1.02 -1.77
N HIS A 203 25.71 2.02 -2.65
CA HIS A 203 26.65 3.11 -2.41
C HIS A 203 26.18 4.00 -1.25
N ASP A 204 24.87 4.28 -1.18
CA ASP A 204 24.27 5.17 -0.17
C ASP A 204 24.05 4.51 1.20
N MET A 205 24.07 3.18 1.27
CA MET A 205 23.79 2.45 2.52
C MET A 205 24.96 2.53 3.51
N LEU A 206 26.20 2.65 3.03
CA LEU A 206 27.38 2.77 3.89
C LEU A 206 27.51 4.17 4.50
N ASP A 207 27.00 5.21 3.84
CA ASP A 207 27.10 6.58 4.31
C ASP A 207 26.08 6.92 5.41
N ASN A 208 24.97 6.18 5.51
CA ASN A 208 23.87 6.44 6.47
C ASN A 208 23.88 5.51 7.71
N ILE A 209 24.86 4.61 7.84
CA ILE A 209 24.99 3.65 8.97
C ILE A 209 26.23 3.96 9.85
N THR A 210 26.95 5.06 9.58
CA THR A 210 28.03 5.61 10.43
C THR A 210 27.61 6.92 11.05
#